data_AF-Q6RCR2-F1
#
_entry.id   AF-Q6RCR2-F1
#
_cell.length_a   1.000
_cell.length_b   1.000
_cell.length_c   1.000
_cell.angle_alpha   90.00
_cell.angle_beta   90.00
_cell.angle_gamma   90.00
#
_symmetry.space_group_name_H-M   'P 1'
#
loop_
_entity.id
_entity.type
_entity.pdbx_description
1 polymer ?
#
loop_
_entity_poly.entity_id
_entity_poly.type
_entity_poly.pdbx_seq_one_letter_code
_entity_poly.pdbx_strand_id
1 'polypeptide(L)'
;MVYYEIIKDIVFTYNLQFTHLIHNDRISEVNLGGVTMRSIITQICNGVLHGQSYQSGSNDLDKGNSEIFASSLFVHLNEQGKEIIKHKDSDDKIVIGYTKDGMAFQIVVDGFYGCERQAVFSFIDNYVLPLIDNFSLDLTRYPDSKKVTESLIHTIYSLRSKHAPLAEFTMSLCVTYQKDEQLFCAGFGIGDTGIAIKRNEGTIEQLVCHTEVDGFKDAFDNYSSANIDLVIERNSVFNTKVMPGDELVGYTYVPPMLEMTEKEFEVETVDGKKINKRIVRHLNLDPGNFDDKDPLFSQLLQVVKSKQKQLVEQAKETGQIQRFGDDFTVGRLVIPDQLLINQLRIHALSIGVSDGLLSYIKNENENKGFLGIYGFFTGADKNIEKATLYKNLIAKYQNNHFISLIILSALVSDSKTPLMTQYLVGYLDFPSKALLANKITELLLKELENPDMREILGSRLATDVIEELETKIIRYIHNPAGSDIHSTLNLWTADKIKAATNSSLTI
;
A
#
# COMPACT_ATOMS: atom_id res chain seq x y z
N MET A 1 19.13 -34.22 26.20
CA MET A 1 18.43 -33.98 24.92
C MET A 1 16.99 -33.49 25.19
N VAL A 2 16.84 -32.45 26.02
CA VAL A 2 15.52 -31.92 26.48
C VAL A 2 15.47 -30.38 26.40
N TYR A 3 16.58 -29.72 26.07
CA TYR A 3 16.68 -28.24 25.99
C TYR A 3 16.32 -27.65 24.62
N TYR A 4 16.10 -28.48 23.58
CA TYR A 4 15.84 -28.01 22.22
C TYR A 4 14.35 -27.90 21.86
N GLU A 5 13.44 -28.55 22.61
CA GLU A 5 12.00 -28.46 22.35
C GLU A 5 11.35 -27.27 23.05
N ILE A 6 11.84 -26.87 24.23
CA ILE A 6 11.31 -25.71 24.97
C ILE A 6 11.60 -24.38 24.22
N ILE A 7 12.69 -24.29 23.45
CA ILE A 7 13.00 -23.09 22.66
C ILE A 7 12.10 -22.96 21.43
N LYS A 8 11.62 -24.07 20.84
CA LYS A 8 10.66 -24.01 19.74
C LYS A 8 9.29 -23.51 20.20
N ASP A 9 8.83 -23.95 21.37
CA ASP A 9 7.53 -23.51 21.89
C ASP A 9 7.57 -22.06 22.39
N ILE A 10 8.69 -21.59 22.94
CA ILE A 10 8.83 -20.18 23.34
C ILE A 10 8.94 -19.25 22.12
N VAL A 11 9.63 -19.66 21.05
CA VAL A 11 9.71 -18.85 19.81
C VAL A 11 8.39 -18.86 19.04
N PHE A 12 7.59 -19.94 19.10
CA PHE A 12 6.26 -19.98 18.50
C PHE A 12 5.25 -19.14 19.29
N THR A 13 5.36 -19.10 20.63
CA THR A 13 4.44 -18.34 21.49
C THR A 13 4.73 -16.83 21.47
N TYR A 14 5.99 -16.40 21.31
CA TYR A 14 6.34 -14.97 21.22
C TYR A 14 5.96 -14.31 19.88
N ASN A 15 5.77 -15.08 18.81
CA ASN A 15 5.23 -14.57 17.54
C ASN A 15 3.70 -14.44 17.52
N LEU A 16 3.00 -14.97 18.54
CA LEU A 16 1.53 -14.95 18.65
C LEU A 16 0.99 -13.79 19.51
N GLN A 17 1.85 -13.00 20.17
CA GLN A 17 1.42 -11.90 21.07
C GLN A 17 1.47 -10.48 20.47
N PHE A 18 1.77 -10.32 19.18
CA PHE A 18 1.69 -9.01 18.50
C PHE A 18 0.35 -8.73 17.79
N THR A 19 -0.70 -9.47 18.15
CA THR A 19 -2.09 -9.17 17.77
C THR A 19 -2.82 -8.59 18.98
N HIS A 20 -2.59 -7.29 19.24
CA HIS A 20 -3.50 -6.35 19.90
C HIS A 20 -2.71 -5.10 20.30
N LEU A 21 -2.41 -4.24 19.32
CA LEU A 21 -2.16 -2.81 19.54
C LEU A 21 -2.29 -2.13 18.18
N ILE A 22 -3.41 -1.41 18.04
CA ILE A 22 -3.77 -0.59 16.88
C ILE A 22 -2.85 0.63 16.91
N HIS A 23 -1.84 0.63 16.06
CA HIS A 23 -1.21 1.83 15.51
C HIS A 23 -1.14 1.63 14.00
N ASN A 24 -1.62 2.65 13.27
CA ASN A 24 -1.93 2.64 11.84
C ASN A 24 -0.71 2.63 10.91
N ASP A 25 0.49 2.35 11.42
CA ASP A 25 1.72 2.30 10.63
C ASP A 25 2.39 0.93 10.84
N ARG A 26 1.94 -0.10 10.10
CA ARG A 26 2.65 -1.39 10.05
C ARG A 26 3.46 -1.49 8.76
N ILE A 27 4.77 -1.46 8.90
CA ILE A 27 5.72 -2.06 7.96
C ILE A 27 5.88 -3.52 8.41
N SER A 28 5.55 -4.48 7.54
CA SER A 28 5.94 -5.88 7.75
C SER A 28 7.42 -6.04 7.40
N GLU A 29 8.27 -6.35 8.37
CA GLU A 29 9.65 -6.75 8.07
C GLU A 29 9.66 -8.21 7.60
N VAL A 30 9.81 -8.44 6.29
CA VAL A 30 10.22 -9.76 5.78
C VAL A 30 11.47 -9.64 4.94
N ASN A 31 12.53 -10.26 5.44
CA ASN A 31 13.86 -10.24 4.86
C ASN A 31 14.00 -11.44 3.90
N LEU A 32 13.48 -11.31 2.68
CA LEU A 32 13.74 -12.26 1.60
C LEU A 32 15.03 -11.85 0.89
N GLY A 33 16.17 -12.32 1.39
CA GLY A 33 17.42 -12.37 0.62
C GLY A 33 17.83 -11.09 -0.12
N GLY A 34 17.68 -9.91 0.50
CA GLY A 34 18.14 -8.63 -0.04
C GLY A 34 17.07 -7.70 -0.62
N VAL A 35 15.78 -7.98 -0.47
CA VAL A 35 14.71 -7.03 -0.82
C VAL A 35 13.99 -6.59 0.45
N THR A 36 14.39 -5.45 1.02
CA THR A 36 13.62 -4.75 2.06
C THR A 36 12.34 -4.19 1.44
N MET A 37 11.19 -4.33 2.11
CA MET A 37 9.96 -3.67 1.68
C MET A 37 10.15 -2.15 1.76
N ARG A 38 10.00 -1.47 0.61
CA ARG A 38 10.20 -0.01 0.49
C ARG A 38 8.93 0.75 0.14
N SER A 39 7.86 0.05 -0.19
CA SER A 39 6.55 0.65 -0.44
C SER A 39 5.86 0.95 0.90
N ILE A 40 5.18 2.08 0.94
CA ILE A 40 4.39 2.56 2.07
C ILE A 40 2.99 1.96 1.96
N ILE A 41 2.49 1.33 3.01
CA ILE A 41 1.09 0.91 3.09
C ILE A 41 0.32 1.91 3.94
N THR A 42 -0.69 2.55 3.35
CA THR A 42 -1.53 3.51 4.08
C THR A 42 -2.78 2.85 4.64
N GLN A 43 -3.30 1.83 3.97
CA GLN A 43 -4.48 1.07 4.41
C GLN A 43 -4.31 -0.42 4.11
N ILE A 44 -4.76 -1.24 5.06
CA ILE A 44 -4.83 -2.69 4.89
C ILE A 44 -6.01 -3.26 5.66
N CYS A 45 -6.80 -4.10 5.00
CA CYS A 45 -7.82 -4.92 5.65
C CYS A 45 -7.44 -6.39 5.50
N ASN A 46 -7.17 -7.08 6.61
CA ASN A 46 -6.82 -8.50 6.64
C ASN A 46 -8.03 -9.31 7.12
N GLY A 47 -9.08 -9.36 6.30
CA GLY A 47 -10.37 -9.94 6.65
C GLY A 47 -11.09 -9.19 7.78
N VAL A 48 -12.35 -9.53 7.99
CA VAL A 48 -13.19 -8.98 9.07
C VAL A 48 -13.86 -10.11 9.82
N LEU A 49 -13.99 -9.99 11.15
CA LEU A 49 -14.70 -10.98 11.96
C LEU A 49 -16.20 -10.98 11.64
N HIS A 50 -16.82 -12.15 11.75
CA HIS A 50 -18.23 -12.35 11.45
C HIS A 50 -19.13 -11.34 12.20
N GLY A 51 -20.16 -10.82 11.53
CA GLY A 51 -21.13 -9.89 12.14
C GLY A 51 -20.57 -8.51 12.50
N GLN A 52 -19.34 -8.19 12.07
CA GLN A 52 -18.76 -6.87 12.20
C GLN A 52 -18.69 -6.16 10.84
N SER A 53 -18.62 -4.84 10.88
CA SER A 53 -18.17 -4.03 9.76
C SER A 53 -16.88 -3.32 10.14
N TYR A 54 -16.02 -3.13 9.17
CA TYR A 54 -14.78 -2.38 9.29
C TYR A 54 -14.85 -1.17 8.36
N GLN A 55 -14.39 -0.04 8.87
CA GLN A 55 -14.17 1.16 8.09
C GLN A 55 -12.80 1.70 8.51
N SER A 56 -11.92 1.94 7.55
CA SER A 56 -10.65 2.59 7.80
C SER A 56 -10.86 4.03 8.27
N GLY A 57 -10.01 4.50 9.18
CA GLY A 57 -9.80 5.94 9.33
C GLY A 57 -8.96 6.48 8.17
N SER A 58 -9.14 7.74 7.79
CA SER A 58 -8.27 8.41 6.83
C SER A 58 -6.81 8.42 7.31
N ASN A 59 -5.86 8.21 6.40
CA ASN A 59 -4.44 8.32 6.70
C ASN A 59 -3.93 9.72 6.34
N ASP A 60 -3.28 10.41 7.27
CA ASP A 60 -2.76 11.77 7.04
C ASP A 60 -1.68 11.79 5.95
N LEU A 61 -0.93 10.70 5.79
CA LEU A 61 0.18 10.60 4.84
C LEU A 61 -0.27 10.77 3.38
N ASP A 62 -1.47 10.29 3.05
CA ASP A 62 -2.05 10.47 1.72
C ASP A 62 -3.13 11.55 1.66
N LYS A 63 -3.33 12.30 2.76
CA LYS A 63 -4.32 13.37 2.88
C LYS A 63 -5.78 12.87 2.73
N GLY A 64 -6.06 11.65 3.17
CA GLY A 64 -7.41 11.04 3.10
C GLY A 64 -7.78 10.54 1.70
N ASN A 65 -6.77 10.24 0.87
CA ASN A 65 -6.96 9.73 -0.47
C ASN A 65 -7.11 8.20 -0.52
N SER A 66 -6.89 7.50 0.60
CA SER A 66 -7.17 6.06 0.70
C SER A 66 -8.11 5.70 1.83
N GLU A 67 -9.08 4.85 1.52
CA GLU A 67 -10.08 4.32 2.44
C GLU A 67 -10.43 2.86 2.10
N ILE A 68 -10.80 2.06 3.09
CA ILE A 68 -11.31 0.70 2.93
C ILE A 68 -12.56 0.54 3.79
N PHE A 69 -13.59 -0.06 3.21
CA PHE A 69 -14.76 -0.55 3.92
C PHE A 69 -14.85 -2.07 3.72
N ALA A 70 -15.17 -2.79 4.78
CA ALA A 70 -15.39 -4.23 4.70
C ALA A 70 -16.57 -4.65 5.57
N SER A 71 -17.44 -5.50 5.03
CA SER A 71 -18.60 -6.05 5.71
C SER A 71 -18.97 -7.40 5.08
N SER A 72 -20.04 -8.03 5.55
CA SER A 72 -20.58 -9.24 4.94
C SER A 72 -21.98 -8.97 4.42
N LEU A 73 -22.24 -9.35 3.17
CA LEU A 73 -23.57 -9.35 2.57
C LEU A 73 -24.21 -10.74 2.62
N PHE A 74 -23.54 -11.70 3.26
CA PHE A 74 -24.04 -13.06 3.43
C PHE A 74 -25.32 -13.06 4.27
N VAL A 75 -26.39 -13.61 3.70
CA VAL A 75 -27.71 -13.74 4.33
C VAL A 75 -28.10 -15.21 4.31
N HIS A 76 -28.51 -15.72 5.46
CA HIS A 76 -29.05 -17.07 5.60
C HIS A 76 -30.32 -17.01 6.45
N LEU A 77 -31.48 -17.19 5.80
CA LEU A 77 -32.78 -17.14 6.46
C LEU A 77 -33.38 -18.54 6.53
N ASN A 78 -34.02 -18.87 7.66
CA ASN A 78 -34.85 -20.06 7.76
C ASN A 78 -36.23 -19.84 7.13
N GLU A 79 -37.07 -20.88 7.11
CA GLU A 79 -38.46 -20.83 6.57
C GLU A 79 -39.35 -19.77 7.24
N GLN A 80 -38.99 -19.31 8.45
CA GLN A 80 -39.71 -18.27 9.19
C GLN A 80 -39.18 -16.86 8.91
N GLY A 81 -38.23 -16.71 7.98
CA GLY A 81 -37.55 -15.44 7.70
C GLY A 81 -36.61 -14.96 8.83
N LYS A 82 -36.25 -15.85 9.76
CA LYS A 82 -35.29 -15.53 10.82
C LYS A 82 -33.87 -15.86 10.36
N GLU A 83 -32.96 -14.97 10.71
CA GLU A 83 -31.54 -15.10 10.40
C GLU A 83 -30.91 -16.28 11.15
N ILE A 84 -30.20 -17.12 10.40
CA ILE A 84 -29.37 -18.20 10.92
C ILE A 84 -27.95 -17.64 11.00
N ILE A 85 -27.51 -17.33 12.21
CA ILE A 85 -26.15 -16.84 12.46
C ILE A 85 -25.16 -17.93 12.03
N LYS A 86 -24.39 -17.65 10.97
CA LYS A 86 -23.21 -18.44 10.60
C LYS A 86 -21.97 -17.61 10.89
N HIS A 87 -21.05 -18.21 11.63
CA HIS A 87 -19.75 -17.64 11.91
C HIS A 87 -18.82 -17.90 10.71
N LYS A 88 -18.91 -17.06 9.66
CA LYS A 88 -17.90 -16.97 8.59
C LYS A 88 -17.27 -15.58 8.72
N ASP A 89 -16.00 -15.52 9.08
CA ASP A 89 -15.24 -14.28 8.96
C ASP A 89 -15.00 -14.01 7.46
N SER A 90 -14.64 -12.80 7.06
CA SER A 90 -14.36 -12.43 5.65
C SER A 90 -12.95 -12.78 5.18
N ASP A 91 -12.83 -13.58 4.13
CA ASP A 91 -11.56 -14.03 3.50
C ASP A 91 -10.97 -13.04 2.49
N ASP A 92 -11.56 -11.86 2.39
CA ASP A 92 -11.07 -10.77 1.58
C ASP A 92 -9.84 -10.09 2.20
N LYS A 93 -8.98 -9.56 1.32
CA LYS A 93 -7.91 -8.65 1.68
C LYS A 93 -7.79 -7.52 0.68
N ILE A 94 -7.71 -6.29 1.18
CA ILE A 94 -7.36 -5.13 0.38
C ILE A 94 -6.11 -4.47 0.96
N VAL A 95 -5.18 -4.11 0.08
CA VAL A 95 -3.97 -3.35 0.41
C VAL A 95 -3.93 -2.12 -0.47
N ILE A 96 -3.78 -0.94 0.13
CA ILE A 96 -3.60 0.33 -0.56
C ILE A 96 -2.31 0.97 -0.08
N GLY A 97 -1.50 1.46 -1.02
CA GLY A 97 -0.23 2.05 -0.69
C GLY A 97 0.42 2.81 -1.82
N TYR A 98 1.67 3.20 -1.58
CA TYR A 98 2.51 3.96 -2.49
C TYR A 98 3.90 3.33 -2.58
N THR A 99 4.44 3.20 -3.79
CA THR A 99 5.81 2.73 -4.01
C THR A 99 6.83 3.70 -3.41
N LYS A 100 8.10 3.29 -3.32
CA LYS A 100 9.20 4.19 -2.91
C LYS A 100 9.34 5.44 -3.80
N ASP A 101 8.85 5.37 -5.03
CA ASP A 101 8.83 6.48 -6.00
C ASP A 101 7.52 7.30 -5.93
N GLY A 102 6.66 7.02 -4.95
CA GLY A 102 5.41 7.74 -4.68
C GLY A 102 4.24 7.34 -5.60
N MET A 103 4.40 6.29 -6.41
CA MET A 103 3.33 5.79 -7.29
C MET A 103 2.30 5.00 -6.49
N ALA A 104 1.02 5.28 -6.70
CA ALA A 104 -0.08 4.70 -5.96
C ALA A 104 -0.40 3.29 -6.48
N PHE A 105 -0.87 2.39 -5.60
CA PHE A 105 -1.36 1.08 -5.99
C PHE A 105 -2.49 0.60 -5.08
N GLN A 106 -3.32 -0.28 -5.62
CA GLN A 106 -4.36 -0.99 -4.89
C GLN A 106 -4.33 -2.47 -5.29
N ILE A 107 -4.39 -3.35 -4.29
CA ILE A 107 -4.52 -4.81 -4.44
C ILE A 107 -5.83 -5.22 -3.78
N VAL A 108 -6.66 -5.98 -4.50
CA VAL A 108 -7.94 -6.51 -4.05
C VAL A 108 -7.91 -8.02 -4.19
N VAL A 109 -8.22 -8.73 -3.12
CA VAL A 109 -8.13 -10.19 -3.02
C VAL A 109 -9.40 -10.73 -2.39
N ASP A 110 -9.95 -11.80 -2.97
CA ASP A 110 -11.02 -12.63 -2.40
C ASP A 110 -10.54 -14.09 -2.31
N GLY A 111 -10.57 -14.66 -1.10
CA GLY A 111 -10.10 -16.01 -0.82
C GLY A 111 -11.18 -17.06 -1.05
N PHE A 112 -10.81 -18.25 -1.56
CA PHE A 112 -11.79 -19.32 -1.81
C PHE A 112 -12.30 -19.98 -0.52
N TYR A 113 -11.39 -20.20 0.44
CA TYR A 113 -11.64 -21.01 1.61
C TYR A 113 -11.16 -20.31 2.88
N GLY A 114 -12.08 -20.07 3.81
CA GLY A 114 -11.76 -19.44 5.11
C GLY A 114 -10.67 -20.16 5.92
N CYS A 115 -10.44 -21.46 5.72
CA CYS A 115 -9.37 -22.20 6.38
C CYS A 115 -7.96 -21.86 5.85
N GLU A 116 -7.85 -21.33 4.62
CA GLU A 116 -6.59 -21.00 3.95
C GLU A 116 -6.28 -19.50 3.98
N ARG A 117 -7.20 -18.69 4.51
CA ARG A 117 -7.09 -17.22 4.61
C ARG A 117 -5.71 -16.72 4.99
N GLN A 118 -5.13 -17.25 6.07
CA GLN A 118 -3.84 -16.74 6.58
C GLN A 118 -2.69 -17.02 5.62
N ALA A 119 -2.74 -18.12 4.87
CA ALA A 119 -1.77 -18.43 3.82
C ALA A 119 -1.91 -17.44 2.65
N VAL A 120 -3.14 -17.12 2.24
CA VAL A 120 -3.42 -16.08 1.23
C VAL A 120 -2.87 -14.73 1.71
N PHE A 121 -3.21 -14.29 2.92
CA PHE A 121 -2.80 -12.98 3.43
C PHE A 121 -1.29 -12.85 3.55
N SER A 122 -0.62 -13.89 4.05
CA SER A 122 0.84 -13.94 4.16
C SER A 122 1.50 -14.00 2.77
N PHE A 123 0.87 -14.64 1.79
CA PHE A 123 1.38 -14.68 0.42
C PHE A 123 1.39 -13.29 -0.21
N ILE A 124 0.32 -12.52 -0.02
CA ILE A 124 0.23 -11.13 -0.50
C ILE A 124 1.34 -10.27 0.10
N ASP A 125 1.52 -10.30 1.42
CA ASP A 125 2.49 -9.44 2.12
C ASP A 125 3.93 -9.79 1.74
N ASN A 126 4.24 -11.09 1.61
CA ASN A 126 5.62 -11.55 1.48
C ASN A 126 6.09 -11.70 0.03
N TYR A 127 5.18 -11.91 -0.91
CA TYR A 127 5.56 -12.27 -2.29
C TYR A 127 4.94 -11.39 -3.36
N VAL A 128 3.74 -10.85 -3.16
CA VAL A 128 3.09 -9.99 -4.17
C VAL A 128 3.48 -8.53 -3.97
N LEU A 129 3.35 -8.04 -2.73
CA LEU A 129 3.62 -6.63 -2.41
C LEU A 129 5.04 -6.16 -2.79
N PRO A 130 6.12 -6.94 -2.57
CA PRO A 130 7.46 -6.54 -3.01
C PRO A 130 7.65 -6.42 -4.53
N LEU A 131 6.75 -6.98 -5.35
CA LEU A 131 6.84 -6.90 -6.81
C LEU A 131 6.35 -5.56 -7.35
N ILE A 132 5.53 -4.82 -6.58
CA ILE A 132 4.84 -3.61 -7.06
C ILE A 132 5.81 -2.50 -7.45
N ASP A 133 6.87 -2.29 -6.65
CA ASP A 133 7.91 -1.31 -6.97
C ASP A 133 8.56 -1.61 -8.33
N ASN A 134 8.92 -2.86 -8.60
CA ASN A 134 9.53 -3.25 -9.88
C ASN A 134 8.51 -3.20 -11.02
N PHE A 135 7.25 -3.55 -10.76
CA PHE A 135 6.19 -3.49 -11.77
C PHE A 135 6.00 -2.06 -12.30
N SER A 136 5.90 -1.06 -11.42
CA SER A 136 5.79 0.36 -11.82
C SER A 136 7.03 0.83 -12.60
N LEU A 137 8.23 0.43 -12.17
CA LEU A 137 9.48 0.74 -12.88
C LEU A 137 9.55 0.10 -14.26
N ASP A 138 9.13 -1.15 -14.39
CA ASP A 138 9.15 -1.89 -15.66
C ASP A 138 8.10 -1.33 -16.63
N LEU A 139 6.91 -0.94 -16.16
CA LEU A 139 5.91 -0.22 -16.98
C LEU A 139 6.43 1.12 -17.51
N THR A 140 7.28 1.79 -16.74
CA THR A 140 7.95 3.03 -17.16
C THR A 140 9.01 2.77 -18.22
N ARG A 141 9.84 1.73 -18.03
CA ARG A 141 11.01 1.42 -18.86
C ARG A 141 10.64 0.72 -20.17
N TYR A 142 9.68 -0.19 -20.14
CA TYR A 142 9.31 -1.00 -21.29
C TYR A 142 8.11 -0.38 -22.03
N PRO A 143 8.05 -0.49 -23.37
CA PRO A 143 6.98 0.11 -24.16
C PRO A 143 5.66 -0.63 -24.07
N ASP A 144 5.69 -1.95 -23.89
CA ASP A 144 4.54 -2.84 -23.98
C ASP A 144 4.03 -3.20 -22.58
N SER A 145 3.05 -2.43 -22.08
CA SER A 145 2.47 -2.65 -20.76
C SER A 145 1.83 -4.03 -20.62
N LYS A 146 1.24 -4.56 -21.70
CA LYS A 146 0.57 -5.86 -21.68
C LYS A 146 1.58 -6.98 -21.38
N LYS A 147 2.73 -6.98 -22.05
CA LYS A 147 3.80 -7.97 -21.79
C LYS A 147 4.38 -7.90 -20.39
N VAL A 148 4.58 -6.68 -19.87
CA VAL A 148 5.07 -6.49 -18.50
C VAL A 148 4.05 -7.07 -17.50
N THR A 149 2.76 -6.77 -17.70
CA THR A 149 1.68 -7.28 -16.84
C THR A 149 1.53 -8.80 -16.95
N GLU A 150 1.59 -9.39 -18.15
CA GLU A 150 1.59 -10.84 -18.36
C GLU A 150 2.75 -11.50 -17.61
N SER A 151 3.97 -10.95 -17.72
CA SER A 151 5.15 -11.44 -17.01
C SER A 151 4.99 -11.39 -15.48
N LEU A 152 4.34 -10.35 -14.97
CA LEU A 152 4.01 -10.25 -13.54
C LEU A 152 3.04 -11.36 -13.12
N ILE A 153 1.96 -11.57 -13.89
CA ILE A 153 0.98 -12.63 -13.59
C ILE A 153 1.64 -14.01 -13.55
N HIS A 154 2.47 -14.34 -14.56
CA HIS A 154 3.27 -15.57 -14.58
C HIS A 154 4.18 -15.71 -13.36
N THR A 155 4.81 -14.60 -12.95
CA THR A 155 5.67 -14.57 -11.75
C THR A 155 4.87 -14.87 -10.49
N ILE A 156 3.68 -14.29 -10.33
CA ILE A 156 2.79 -14.51 -9.19
C ILE A 156 2.36 -15.99 -9.13
N TYR A 157 1.95 -16.59 -10.25
CA TYR A 157 1.66 -18.04 -10.31
C TYR A 157 2.89 -18.88 -9.92
N SER A 158 4.08 -18.55 -10.42
CA SER A 158 5.30 -19.29 -10.06
C SER A 158 5.64 -19.16 -8.58
N LEU A 159 5.46 -17.98 -7.97
CA LEU A 159 5.72 -17.76 -6.56
C LEU A 159 4.70 -18.52 -5.70
N ARG A 160 3.42 -18.45 -6.07
CA ARG A 160 2.34 -19.18 -5.39
C ARG A 160 2.63 -20.68 -5.37
N SER A 161 2.95 -21.26 -6.52
CA SER A 161 3.27 -22.68 -6.66
C SER A 161 4.44 -23.13 -5.76
N LYS A 162 5.47 -22.30 -5.61
CA LYS A 162 6.68 -22.63 -4.83
C LYS A 162 6.54 -22.37 -3.33
N HIS A 163 5.80 -21.34 -2.95
CA HIS A 163 5.82 -20.80 -1.59
C HIS A 163 4.49 -20.91 -0.84
N ALA A 164 3.37 -20.95 -1.55
CA ALA A 164 2.03 -21.02 -0.95
C ALA A 164 1.03 -21.77 -1.87
N PRO A 165 1.26 -23.07 -2.17
CA PRO A 165 0.41 -23.82 -3.10
C PRO A 165 -1.04 -24.01 -2.62
N LEU A 166 -1.28 -23.85 -1.31
CA LEU A 166 -2.59 -23.86 -0.66
C LEU A 166 -3.29 -22.49 -0.67
N ALA A 167 -2.64 -21.42 -1.14
CA ALA A 167 -3.32 -20.14 -1.29
C ALA A 167 -4.12 -20.17 -2.59
N GLU A 168 -5.45 -20.27 -2.49
CA GLU A 168 -6.39 -20.20 -3.61
C GLU A 168 -7.27 -18.96 -3.44
N PHE A 169 -7.19 -18.03 -4.40
CA PHE A 169 -7.82 -16.72 -4.31
C PHE A 169 -7.99 -16.06 -5.69
N THR A 170 -8.95 -15.16 -5.84
CA THR A 170 -9.02 -14.20 -6.94
C THR A 170 -8.28 -12.93 -6.55
N MET A 171 -7.74 -12.22 -7.54
CA MET A 171 -7.02 -10.98 -7.26
C MET A 171 -7.08 -10.04 -8.45
N SER A 172 -7.30 -8.77 -8.14
CA SER A 172 -7.04 -7.64 -9.02
C SER A 172 -6.06 -6.66 -8.38
N LEU A 173 -5.30 -6.00 -9.24
CA LEU A 173 -4.21 -5.11 -8.86
C LEU A 173 -4.11 -4.00 -9.90
N CYS A 174 -3.93 -2.77 -9.44
CA CYS A 174 -3.51 -1.66 -10.28
C CYS A 174 -2.36 -0.87 -9.63
N VAL A 175 -1.47 -0.32 -10.45
CA VAL A 175 -0.38 0.55 -10.03
C VAL A 175 -0.23 1.73 -11.00
N THR A 176 0.05 2.91 -10.46
CA THR A 176 0.40 4.06 -11.28
C THR A 176 1.85 4.02 -11.71
N TYR A 177 2.16 4.65 -12.83
CA TYR A 177 3.53 4.84 -13.31
C TYR A 177 3.60 6.12 -14.15
N GLN A 178 4.78 6.73 -14.21
CA GLN A 178 4.98 7.99 -14.91
C GLN A 178 5.79 7.78 -16.19
N LYS A 179 5.24 8.20 -17.34
CA LYS A 179 5.89 8.09 -18.65
C LYS A 179 5.59 9.33 -19.47
N ASP A 180 6.62 9.89 -20.10
CA ASP A 180 6.50 11.11 -20.93
C ASP A 180 5.78 12.27 -20.21
N GLU A 181 6.18 12.52 -18.95
CA GLU A 181 5.61 13.54 -18.05
C GLU A 181 4.12 13.35 -17.67
N GLN A 182 3.49 12.27 -18.12
CA GLN A 182 2.10 11.94 -17.84
C GLN A 182 2.00 10.76 -16.86
N LEU A 183 0.91 10.75 -16.10
CA LEU A 183 0.60 9.66 -15.19
C LEU A 183 -0.33 8.64 -15.87
N PHE A 184 0.03 7.38 -15.75
CA PHE A 184 -0.73 6.25 -16.24
C PHE A 184 -1.05 5.31 -15.08
N CYS A 185 -2.08 4.48 -15.25
CA CYS A 185 -2.41 3.40 -14.35
C CYS A 185 -2.60 2.13 -15.19
N ALA A 186 -1.91 1.06 -14.79
CA ALA A 186 -2.02 -0.24 -15.43
C ALA A 186 -2.17 -1.33 -14.38
N GLY A 187 -2.77 -2.44 -14.80
CA GLY A 187 -3.11 -3.51 -13.90
C GLY A 187 -3.79 -4.68 -14.59
N PHE A 188 -4.28 -5.59 -13.76
CA PHE A 188 -5.04 -6.75 -14.19
C PHE A 188 -6.04 -7.17 -13.11
N GLY A 189 -6.96 -8.06 -13.47
CA GLY A 189 -7.69 -8.86 -12.50
C GLY A 189 -8.08 -10.20 -13.07
N ILE A 190 -8.02 -11.22 -12.22
CA ILE A 190 -8.40 -12.59 -12.52
C ILE A 190 -9.45 -13.03 -11.50
N GLY A 191 -10.61 -13.44 -11.99
CA GLY A 191 -11.75 -13.89 -11.19
C GLY A 191 -12.82 -12.84 -10.99
N ASP A 192 -13.37 -12.76 -9.78
CA ASP A 192 -14.60 -12.03 -9.45
C ASP A 192 -14.42 -10.64 -8.84
N THR A 193 -13.19 -10.26 -8.49
CA THR A 193 -12.90 -8.88 -8.07
C THR A 193 -13.00 -7.90 -9.26
N GLY A 194 -13.38 -6.65 -8.98
CA GLY A 194 -13.42 -5.58 -9.97
C GLY A 194 -12.69 -4.31 -9.55
N ILE A 195 -12.30 -3.49 -10.52
CA ILE A 195 -11.76 -2.14 -10.31
C ILE A 195 -12.45 -1.19 -11.30
N ALA A 196 -13.12 -0.17 -10.77
CA ALA A 196 -13.68 0.94 -11.52
C ALA A 196 -12.88 2.23 -11.26
N ILE A 197 -12.99 3.19 -12.18
CA ILE A 197 -12.46 4.54 -12.01
C ILE A 197 -13.56 5.55 -12.26
N LYS A 198 -13.67 6.55 -11.38
CA LYS A 198 -14.45 7.76 -11.64
C LYS A 198 -13.50 8.89 -12.01
N ARG A 199 -13.63 9.38 -13.23
CA ARG A 199 -12.86 10.52 -13.74
C ARG A 199 -13.34 11.81 -13.07
N ASN A 200 -12.46 12.82 -13.06
CA ASN A 200 -12.78 14.15 -12.51
C ASN A 200 -14.05 14.78 -13.12
N GLU A 201 -14.35 14.51 -14.39
CA GLU A 201 -15.56 14.99 -15.07
C GLU A 201 -16.85 14.22 -14.70
N GLY A 202 -16.75 13.18 -13.86
CA GLY A 202 -17.88 12.38 -13.39
C GLY A 202 -18.03 11.01 -14.05
N THR A 203 -17.42 10.82 -15.23
CA THR A 203 -17.52 9.56 -16.00
C THR A 203 -16.98 8.38 -15.20
N ILE A 204 -17.76 7.30 -15.14
CA ILE A 204 -17.34 6.03 -14.52
C ILE A 204 -16.93 5.08 -15.64
N GLU A 205 -15.68 4.61 -15.60
CA GLU A 205 -15.13 3.60 -16.50
C GLU A 205 -14.79 2.34 -15.69
N GLN A 206 -15.04 1.16 -16.24
CA GLN A 206 -14.53 -0.08 -15.67
C GLN A 206 -13.10 -0.33 -16.15
N LEU A 207 -12.17 -0.57 -15.23
CA LEU A 207 -10.76 -0.91 -15.54
C LEU A 207 -10.54 -2.41 -15.56
N VAL A 208 -11.04 -3.09 -14.54
CA VAL A 208 -10.99 -4.55 -14.37
C VAL A 208 -12.41 -5.03 -14.12
N CYS A 209 -12.95 -5.84 -15.02
CA CYS A 209 -14.29 -6.41 -14.86
C CYS A 209 -14.27 -7.69 -14.02
N HIS A 210 -15.40 -8.00 -13.38
CA HIS A 210 -15.68 -9.34 -12.88
C HIS A 210 -15.78 -10.27 -14.10
N THR A 211 -14.95 -11.32 -14.13
CA THR A 211 -14.93 -12.30 -15.21
C THR A 211 -15.57 -13.60 -14.76
N GLU A 212 -16.71 -13.95 -15.34
CA GLU A 212 -17.35 -15.26 -15.14
C GLU A 212 -17.06 -16.18 -16.34
N VAL A 213 -16.64 -17.41 -16.06
CA VAL A 213 -16.45 -18.45 -17.08
C VAL A 213 -17.42 -19.59 -16.78
N ASP A 214 -18.18 -20.04 -17.77
CA ASP A 214 -19.16 -21.10 -17.55
C ASP A 214 -18.51 -22.37 -16.94
N GLY A 215 -19.03 -22.76 -15.78
CA GLY A 215 -18.57 -23.91 -15.00
C GLY A 215 -17.20 -23.73 -14.33
N PHE A 216 -16.67 -22.51 -14.24
CA PHE A 216 -15.32 -22.27 -13.74
C PHE A 216 -15.13 -20.89 -13.07
N LYS A 217 -14.40 -20.84 -11.96
CA LYS A 217 -13.95 -19.59 -11.32
C LYS A 217 -12.45 -19.46 -11.58
N ASP A 218 -12.06 -18.67 -12.58
CA ASP A 218 -10.65 -18.36 -12.82
C ASP A 218 -10.05 -17.70 -11.58
N ALA A 219 -8.90 -18.18 -11.14
CA ALA A 219 -8.26 -17.72 -9.91
C ALA A 219 -6.78 -18.06 -9.88
N PHE A 220 -6.07 -17.51 -8.91
CA PHE A 220 -4.72 -17.93 -8.54
C PHE A 220 -4.79 -19.25 -7.75
N ASP A 221 -5.09 -20.35 -8.45
CA ASP A 221 -5.25 -21.68 -7.88
C ASP A 221 -4.39 -22.72 -8.62
N ASN A 222 -4.51 -24.00 -8.24
CA ASN A 222 -3.77 -25.07 -8.90
C ASN A 222 -4.35 -25.44 -10.27
N TYR A 223 -5.67 -25.32 -10.45
CA TYR A 223 -6.33 -25.70 -11.70
C TYR A 223 -5.95 -24.75 -12.85
N SER A 224 -6.07 -23.45 -12.61
CA SER A 224 -5.82 -22.36 -13.57
C SER A 224 -4.33 -22.27 -13.91
N SER A 225 -3.44 -22.69 -13.01
CA SER A 225 -1.99 -22.67 -13.22
C SER A 225 -1.51 -23.51 -14.41
N ALA A 226 -2.31 -24.47 -14.88
CA ALA A 226 -1.98 -25.27 -16.06
C ALA A 226 -2.13 -24.49 -17.38
N ASN A 227 -2.92 -23.41 -17.40
CA ASN A 227 -3.32 -22.70 -18.62
C ASN A 227 -3.27 -21.17 -18.42
N ILE A 228 -2.19 -20.66 -17.83
CA ILE A 228 -2.07 -19.24 -17.42
C ILE A 228 -2.34 -18.28 -18.58
N ASP A 229 -1.80 -18.54 -19.77
CA ASP A 229 -2.00 -17.65 -20.94
C ASP A 229 -3.48 -17.56 -21.36
N LEU A 230 -4.20 -18.69 -21.35
CA LEU A 230 -5.64 -18.71 -21.64
C LEU A 230 -6.46 -17.99 -20.57
N VAL A 231 -6.04 -18.08 -19.30
CA VAL A 231 -6.65 -17.32 -18.20
C VAL A 231 -6.44 -15.83 -18.43
N ILE A 232 -5.23 -15.39 -18.77
CA ILE A 232 -4.94 -13.97 -19.02
C ILE A 232 -5.78 -13.44 -20.19
N GLU A 233 -5.84 -14.16 -21.31
CA GLU A 233 -6.56 -13.72 -22.51
C GLU A 233 -8.06 -13.48 -22.30
N ARG A 234 -8.68 -14.26 -21.41
CA ARG A 234 -10.12 -14.18 -21.13
C ARG A 234 -10.47 -13.34 -19.91
N ASN A 235 -9.50 -12.89 -19.12
CA ASN A 235 -9.70 -11.97 -17.99
C ASN A 235 -9.32 -10.52 -18.39
N SER A 236 -9.15 -9.64 -17.40
CA SER A 236 -8.87 -8.22 -17.63
C SER A 236 -7.39 -7.88 -17.47
N VAL A 237 -6.80 -7.24 -18.48
CA VAL A 237 -5.53 -6.52 -18.42
C VAL A 237 -5.74 -5.14 -19.05
N PHE A 238 -5.36 -4.08 -18.35
CA PHE A 238 -5.59 -2.72 -18.80
C PHE A 238 -4.35 -1.83 -18.64
N ASN A 239 -4.34 -0.76 -19.43
CA ASN A 239 -3.44 0.37 -19.26
C ASN A 239 -4.14 1.63 -19.76
N THR A 240 -4.28 2.63 -18.90
CA THR A 240 -5.00 3.86 -19.23
C THR A 240 -4.28 5.08 -18.66
N LYS A 241 -4.46 6.22 -19.31
CA LYS A 241 -4.00 7.50 -18.77
C LYS A 241 -4.89 7.88 -17.59
N VAL A 242 -4.30 8.49 -16.56
CA VAL A 242 -5.03 8.98 -15.39
C VAL A 242 -4.62 10.41 -15.07
N MET A 243 -5.52 11.15 -14.43
CA MET A 243 -5.26 12.51 -13.96
C MET A 243 -5.33 12.53 -12.43
N PRO A 244 -4.54 13.41 -11.76
CA PRO A 244 -4.71 13.65 -10.33
C PRO A 244 -6.17 13.97 -9.99
N GLY A 245 -6.69 13.39 -8.92
CA GLY A 245 -8.09 13.52 -8.52
C GLY A 245 -9.04 12.45 -9.08
N ASP A 246 -8.66 11.71 -10.12
CA ASP A 246 -9.44 10.52 -10.53
C ASP A 246 -9.52 9.54 -9.36
N GLU A 247 -10.67 8.89 -9.18
CA GLU A 247 -10.95 8.01 -8.04
C GLU A 247 -11.02 6.55 -8.49
N LEU A 248 -10.07 5.73 -8.06
CA LEU A 248 -10.09 4.28 -8.22
C LEU A 248 -10.91 3.64 -7.10
N VAL A 249 -11.80 2.72 -7.47
CA VAL A 249 -12.61 1.93 -6.53
C VAL A 249 -12.50 0.45 -6.90
N GLY A 250 -11.75 -0.28 -6.08
CA GLY A 250 -11.61 -1.73 -6.17
C GLY A 250 -12.58 -2.44 -5.21
N TYR A 251 -13.24 -3.49 -5.65
CA TYR A 251 -14.25 -4.23 -4.88
C TYR A 251 -14.14 -5.75 -5.09
N THR A 252 -14.51 -6.52 -4.07
CA THR A 252 -14.55 -7.99 -4.14
C THR A 252 -15.87 -8.48 -4.73
N TYR A 253 -16.97 -8.32 -4.01
CA TYR A 253 -18.31 -8.72 -4.45
C TYR A 253 -19.23 -7.51 -4.57
N VAL A 254 -20.20 -7.55 -5.47
CA VAL A 254 -21.38 -6.69 -5.43
C VAL A 254 -22.62 -7.53 -5.71
N PRO A 255 -23.80 -7.16 -5.18
CA PRO A 255 -25.03 -7.84 -5.57
C PRO A 255 -25.22 -7.79 -7.11
N PRO A 256 -25.42 -8.94 -7.81
CA PRO A 256 -25.28 -9.02 -9.28
C PRO A 256 -26.20 -8.10 -10.08
N MET A 257 -27.32 -7.66 -9.53
CA MET A 257 -28.20 -6.67 -10.17
C MET A 257 -27.64 -5.25 -10.23
N LEU A 258 -26.47 -5.01 -9.64
CA LEU A 258 -25.70 -3.77 -9.80
C LEU A 258 -24.62 -3.90 -10.89
N GLU A 259 -24.48 -5.09 -11.48
CA GLU A 259 -23.58 -5.35 -12.59
C GLU A 259 -24.35 -5.37 -13.91
N MET A 260 -23.66 -5.04 -14.99
CA MET A 260 -24.12 -5.18 -16.37
C MET A 260 -23.11 -5.96 -17.19
N THR A 261 -23.57 -6.79 -18.11
CA THR A 261 -22.70 -7.50 -19.05
C THR A 261 -22.22 -6.54 -20.13
N GLU A 262 -20.92 -6.24 -20.12
CA GLU A 262 -20.28 -5.42 -21.13
C GLU A 262 -19.90 -6.26 -22.36
N LYS A 263 -19.36 -7.45 -22.11
CA LYS A 263 -18.87 -8.33 -23.17
C LYS A 263 -19.18 -9.78 -22.84
N GLU A 264 -19.61 -10.52 -23.85
CA GLU A 264 -19.77 -11.97 -23.81
C GLU A 264 -19.07 -12.58 -25.03
N PHE A 265 -18.26 -13.62 -24.83
CA PHE A 265 -17.53 -14.29 -25.90
C PHE A 265 -17.25 -15.75 -25.55
N GLU A 266 -16.98 -16.56 -26.57
CA GLU A 266 -16.67 -17.98 -26.42
C GLU A 266 -15.17 -18.22 -26.48
N VAL A 267 -14.66 -19.09 -25.61
CA VAL A 267 -13.28 -19.57 -25.63
C VAL A 267 -13.28 -21.09 -25.71
N GLU A 268 -12.45 -21.65 -26.59
CA GLU A 268 -12.22 -23.09 -26.68
C GLU A 268 -11.14 -23.50 -25.67
N THR A 269 -11.49 -24.38 -24.74
CA THR A 269 -10.57 -24.96 -23.76
C THR A 269 -10.35 -26.44 -24.04
N VAL A 270 -9.12 -26.92 -23.92
CA VAL A 270 -8.80 -28.34 -24.10
C VAL A 270 -8.67 -29.01 -22.73
N ASP A 271 -9.69 -29.76 -22.33
CA ASP A 271 -9.64 -30.60 -21.13
C ASP A 271 -9.26 -32.04 -21.52
N GLY A 272 -7.96 -32.32 -21.54
CA GLY A 272 -7.40 -33.61 -21.96
C GLY A 272 -7.60 -33.87 -23.45
N LYS A 273 -8.57 -34.73 -23.82
CA LYS A 273 -8.91 -35.04 -25.23
C LYS A 273 -10.22 -34.39 -25.71
N LYS A 274 -10.92 -33.63 -24.84
CA LYS A 274 -12.18 -32.97 -25.19
C LYS A 274 -11.95 -31.47 -25.38
N ILE A 275 -12.47 -30.95 -26.49
CA ILE A 275 -12.58 -29.50 -26.72
C ILE A 275 -13.91 -29.07 -26.10
N ASN A 276 -13.85 -28.25 -25.07
CA ASN A 276 -15.01 -27.64 -24.43
C ASN A 276 -15.12 -26.19 -24.89
N LYS A 277 -16.32 -25.78 -25.29
CA LYS A 277 -16.66 -24.40 -25.61
C LYS A 277 -17.20 -23.76 -24.33
N ARG A 278 -16.50 -22.76 -23.79
CA ARG A 278 -16.91 -22.07 -22.56
C ARG A 278 -17.28 -20.64 -22.90
N ILE A 279 -18.43 -20.19 -22.39
CA ILE A 279 -18.85 -18.79 -22.49
C ILE A 279 -18.15 -18.02 -21.37
N VAL A 280 -17.63 -16.85 -21.71
CA VAL A 280 -16.99 -15.91 -20.80
C VAL A 280 -17.80 -14.63 -20.80
N ARG A 281 -18.17 -14.16 -19.61
CA ARG A 281 -18.86 -12.88 -19.38
C ARG A 281 -17.95 -11.91 -18.65
N HIS A 282 -17.86 -10.69 -19.18
CA HIS A 282 -17.22 -9.55 -18.52
C HIS A 282 -18.32 -8.65 -17.98
N LEU A 283 -18.40 -8.58 -16.65
CA LEU A 283 -19.42 -7.86 -15.90
C LEU A 283 -18.81 -6.57 -15.33
N ASN A 284 -19.39 -5.44 -15.72
CA ASN A 284 -19.01 -4.11 -15.24
C ASN A 284 -20.00 -3.64 -14.18
N LEU A 285 -19.56 -2.74 -13.30
CA LEU A 285 -20.47 -1.99 -12.45
C LEU A 285 -21.37 -1.10 -13.31
N ASP A 286 -22.70 -1.17 -13.13
CA ASP A 286 -23.64 -0.37 -13.94
C ASP A 286 -23.58 1.12 -13.52
N PRO A 287 -23.03 2.01 -14.38
CA PRO A 287 -22.88 3.42 -14.04
C PRO A 287 -24.23 4.14 -13.88
N GLY A 288 -25.34 3.59 -14.38
CA GLY A 288 -26.67 4.19 -14.29
C GLY A 288 -27.21 4.33 -12.86
N ASN A 289 -26.58 3.68 -11.88
CA ASN A 289 -26.93 3.78 -10.45
C ASN A 289 -26.21 4.93 -9.72
N PHE A 290 -25.35 5.67 -10.41
CA PHE A 290 -24.44 6.65 -9.82
C PHE A 290 -24.61 8.03 -10.47
N ASP A 291 -24.33 9.08 -9.70
CA ASP A 291 -24.25 10.45 -10.21
C ASP A 291 -22.81 10.95 -10.32
N ASP A 292 -22.66 12.06 -11.04
CA ASP A 292 -21.35 12.66 -11.31
C ASP A 292 -20.79 13.44 -10.11
N LYS A 293 -21.57 13.72 -9.06
CA LYS A 293 -21.20 14.67 -8.00
C LYS A 293 -20.42 14.04 -6.85
N ASP A 294 -20.93 12.98 -6.27
CA ASP A 294 -20.34 12.41 -5.05
C ASP A 294 -19.23 11.40 -5.38
N PRO A 295 -18.27 11.13 -4.48
CA PRO A 295 -17.27 10.09 -4.70
C PRO A 295 -17.91 8.71 -4.94
N LEU A 296 -17.39 7.96 -5.90
CA LEU A 296 -17.91 6.64 -6.29
C LEU A 296 -17.90 5.67 -5.11
N PHE A 297 -16.87 5.69 -4.26
CA PHE A 297 -16.80 4.85 -3.06
C PHE A 297 -18.01 5.09 -2.15
N SER A 298 -18.28 6.36 -1.83
CA SER A 298 -19.41 6.76 -0.98
C SER A 298 -20.75 6.35 -1.59
N GLN A 299 -20.92 6.56 -2.89
CA GLN A 299 -22.15 6.19 -3.59
C GLN A 299 -22.35 4.67 -3.64
N LEU A 300 -21.28 3.90 -3.89
CA LEU A 300 -21.33 2.43 -3.93
C LEU A 300 -21.80 1.86 -2.59
N LEU A 301 -21.26 2.34 -1.47
CA LEU A 301 -21.71 1.93 -0.14
C LEU A 301 -23.19 2.24 0.10
N GLN A 302 -23.68 3.39 -0.38
CA GLN A 302 -25.09 3.78 -0.26
C GLN A 302 -26.01 2.89 -1.11
N VAL A 303 -25.66 2.68 -2.38
CA VAL A 303 -26.43 1.86 -3.33
C VAL A 303 -26.47 0.41 -2.86
N VAL A 304 -25.33 -0.18 -2.47
CA VAL A 304 -25.26 -1.54 -1.95
C VAL A 304 -26.08 -1.69 -0.67
N LYS A 305 -25.97 -0.75 0.27
CA LYS A 305 -26.77 -0.78 1.52
C LYS A 305 -28.27 -0.69 1.24
N SER A 306 -28.68 0.18 0.32
CA SER A 306 -30.08 0.33 -0.10
C SER A 306 -30.59 -0.98 -0.72
N LYS A 307 -29.81 -1.55 -1.62
CA LYS A 307 -30.16 -2.77 -2.34
C LYS A 307 -30.18 -4.00 -1.44
N GLN A 308 -29.24 -4.13 -0.52
CA GLN A 308 -29.18 -5.23 0.44
C GLN A 308 -30.41 -5.23 1.35
N LYS A 309 -30.89 -4.06 1.80
CA LYS A 309 -32.15 -3.96 2.56
C LYS A 309 -33.33 -4.48 1.75
N GLN A 310 -33.45 -4.05 0.49
CA GLN A 310 -34.50 -4.51 -0.42
C GLN A 310 -34.46 -6.04 -0.60
N LEU A 311 -33.28 -6.62 -0.83
CA LEU A 311 -33.13 -8.08 -0.97
C LEU A 311 -33.54 -8.84 0.28
N VAL A 312 -33.12 -8.38 1.46
CA VAL A 312 -33.44 -9.03 2.74
C VAL A 312 -34.94 -8.96 3.03
N GLU A 313 -35.60 -7.83 2.74
CA GLU A 313 -37.06 -7.68 2.87
C GLU A 313 -37.79 -8.67 1.96
N GLN A 314 -37.43 -8.72 0.68
CA GLN A 314 -38.01 -9.67 -0.28
C GLN A 314 -37.77 -11.13 0.15
N ALA A 315 -36.56 -11.45 0.60
CA ALA A 315 -36.19 -12.79 1.02
C ALA A 315 -37.01 -13.27 2.24
N LYS A 316 -37.28 -12.39 3.21
CA LYS A 316 -38.11 -12.68 4.39
C LYS A 316 -39.56 -12.99 4.03
N GLU A 317 -40.09 -12.34 2.99
CA GLU A 317 -41.47 -12.53 2.53
C GLU A 317 -41.69 -13.85 1.76
N THR A 318 -40.62 -14.52 1.31
CA THR A 318 -40.73 -15.77 0.53
C THR A 318 -41.29 -16.95 1.32
N GLY A 319 -41.18 -16.96 2.65
CA GLY A 319 -41.59 -18.09 3.50
C GLY A 319 -40.80 -19.38 3.24
N GLN A 320 -39.62 -19.28 2.63
CA GLN A 320 -38.71 -20.40 2.33
C GLN A 320 -37.29 -20.07 2.80
N ILE A 321 -36.45 -21.10 2.91
CA ILE A 321 -35.03 -20.92 3.20
C ILE A 321 -34.39 -20.12 2.07
N GLN A 322 -33.67 -19.04 2.42
CA GLN A 322 -32.92 -18.21 1.48
C GLN A 322 -31.45 -18.18 1.88
N ARG A 323 -30.57 -18.25 0.88
CA ARG A 323 -29.12 -18.15 1.06
C ARG A 323 -28.49 -17.41 -0.12
N PHE A 324 -27.87 -16.27 0.14
CA PHE A 324 -27.20 -15.45 -0.88
C PHE A 324 -26.17 -14.52 -0.25
N GLY A 325 -25.43 -13.82 -1.11
CA GLY A 325 -24.40 -12.85 -0.71
C GLY A 325 -23.07 -13.50 -0.40
N ASP A 326 -22.05 -12.65 -0.32
CA ASP A 326 -20.69 -13.00 0.04
C ASP A 326 -20.07 -11.89 0.89
N ASP A 327 -18.77 -11.99 1.14
CA ASP A 327 -17.99 -10.94 1.76
C ASP A 327 -17.87 -9.72 0.83
N PHE A 328 -18.02 -8.53 1.41
CA PHE A 328 -18.08 -7.27 0.68
C PHE A 328 -17.01 -6.34 1.19
N THR A 329 -15.92 -6.26 0.44
CA THR A 329 -14.77 -5.43 0.76
C THR A 329 -14.47 -4.50 -0.40
N VAL A 330 -14.36 -3.20 -0.10
CA VAL A 330 -14.19 -2.13 -1.09
C VAL A 330 -13.07 -1.22 -0.63
N GLY A 331 -12.14 -0.93 -1.53
CA GLY A 331 -11.07 0.04 -1.32
C GLY A 331 -11.20 1.22 -2.28
N ARG A 332 -10.88 2.40 -1.79
CA ARG A 332 -10.85 3.67 -2.51
C ARG A 332 -9.43 4.18 -2.55
N LEU A 333 -8.99 4.62 -3.74
CA LEU A 333 -7.70 5.25 -3.95
C LEU A 333 -7.84 6.42 -4.92
N VAL A 334 -7.57 7.64 -4.46
CA VAL A 334 -7.50 8.82 -5.34
C VAL A 334 -6.11 8.95 -5.93
N ILE A 335 -6.03 9.23 -7.22
CA ILE A 335 -4.77 9.45 -7.93
C ILE A 335 -4.06 10.70 -7.36
N PRO A 336 -2.83 10.57 -6.84
CA PRO A 336 -2.12 11.67 -6.20
C PRO A 336 -1.63 12.70 -7.22
N ASP A 337 -1.56 13.96 -6.79
CA ASP A 337 -0.88 15.01 -7.55
C ASP A 337 0.66 14.90 -7.43
N GLN A 338 1.37 15.66 -8.27
CA GLN A 338 2.83 15.62 -8.29
C GLN A 338 3.46 16.08 -6.97
N LEU A 339 2.80 16.97 -6.23
CA LEU A 339 3.27 17.47 -4.93
C LEU A 339 3.21 16.36 -3.87
N LEU A 340 2.07 15.68 -3.76
CA LEU A 340 1.88 14.54 -2.87
C LEU A 340 2.82 13.40 -3.23
N ILE A 341 3.01 13.10 -4.52
CA ILE A 341 4.01 12.09 -4.96
C ILE A 341 5.41 12.43 -4.42
N ASN A 342 5.82 13.70 -4.48
CA ASN A 342 7.13 14.11 -3.93
C ASN A 342 7.17 13.96 -2.41
N GLN A 343 6.11 14.32 -1.70
CA GLN A 343 5.98 14.17 -0.25
C GLN A 343 6.03 12.70 0.20
N LEU A 344 5.37 11.81 -0.55
CA LEU A 344 5.44 10.36 -0.32
C LEU A 344 6.84 9.80 -0.57
N ARG A 345 7.55 10.26 -1.60
CA ARG A 345 8.97 9.91 -1.85
C ARG A 345 9.87 10.34 -0.69
N ILE A 346 9.62 11.53 -0.13
CA ILE A 346 10.33 12.03 1.05
C ILE A 346 10.09 11.10 2.23
N HIS A 347 8.83 10.78 2.49
CA HIS A 347 8.44 9.91 3.60
C HIS A 347 9.04 8.51 3.48
N ALA A 348 9.04 7.92 2.28
CA ALA A 348 9.65 6.61 2.02
C ALA A 348 11.15 6.60 2.33
N LEU A 349 11.86 7.68 1.96
CA LEU A 349 13.28 7.82 2.27
C LEU A 349 13.52 7.98 3.79
N SER A 350 12.69 8.77 4.46
CA SER A 350 12.79 8.99 5.91
C SER A 350 12.57 7.72 6.72
N ILE A 351 11.57 6.91 6.35
CA ILE A 351 11.36 5.56 6.92
C ILE A 351 12.59 4.69 6.68
N GLY A 352 13.01 4.54 5.42
CA GLY A 352 14.11 3.66 5.07
C GLY A 352 15.42 4.04 5.77
N VAL A 353 15.69 5.34 5.95
CA VAL A 353 16.84 5.82 6.72
C VAL A 353 16.69 5.50 8.21
N SER A 354 15.52 5.72 8.81
CA SER A 354 15.26 5.39 10.21
C SER A 354 15.48 3.89 10.49
N ASP A 355 14.98 3.01 9.63
CA ASP A 355 15.14 1.56 9.75
C ASP A 355 16.59 1.12 9.51
N GLY A 356 17.26 1.74 8.53
CA GLY A 356 18.69 1.56 8.31
C GLY A 356 19.53 1.96 9.52
N LEU A 357 19.18 3.06 10.21
CA LEU A 357 19.84 3.48 11.45
C LEU A 357 19.59 2.51 12.60
N LEU A 358 18.36 1.99 12.74
CA LEU A 358 18.05 0.94 13.72
C LEU A 358 18.87 -0.33 13.49
N SER A 359 18.92 -0.78 12.23
CA SER A 359 19.72 -1.94 11.81
C SER A 359 21.20 -1.72 12.07
N TYR A 360 21.72 -0.52 11.77
CA TYR A 360 23.10 -0.12 12.08
C TYR A 360 23.39 -0.21 13.59
N ILE A 361 22.53 0.36 14.43
CA ILE A 361 22.67 0.32 15.90
C ILE A 361 22.68 -1.11 16.42
N LYS A 362 21.79 -1.98 15.90
CA LYS A 362 21.73 -3.39 16.28
C LYS A 362 23.03 -4.12 15.93
N ASN A 363 23.49 -3.99 14.68
CA ASN A 363 24.72 -4.63 14.21
C ASN A 363 25.96 -4.19 14.99
N GLU A 364 26.09 -2.88 15.26
CA GLU A 364 27.20 -2.36 16.06
C GLU A 364 27.14 -2.87 17.52
N ASN A 365 25.96 -2.98 18.13
CA ASN A 365 25.80 -3.53 19.48
C ASN A 365 26.09 -5.04 19.55
N GLU A 366 25.69 -5.82 18.55
CA GLU A 366 26.02 -7.26 18.47
C GLU A 366 27.53 -7.47 18.31
N ASN A 367 28.20 -6.64 17.51
CA ASN A 367 29.65 -6.67 17.34
C ASN A 367 30.42 -6.28 18.63
N LYS A 368 29.85 -5.44 19.51
CA LYS A 368 30.41 -5.17 20.84
C LYS A 368 30.44 -6.40 21.74
N GLY A 369 29.44 -7.29 21.63
CA GLY A 369 29.36 -8.52 22.43
C GLY A 369 30.53 -9.49 22.16
N PHE A 370 31.12 -9.43 20.98
CA PHE A 370 32.24 -10.29 20.56
C PHE A 370 33.63 -9.69 20.86
N LEU A 371 33.74 -8.36 20.99
CA LEU A 371 35.00 -7.62 21.16
C LEU A 371 34.92 -6.52 22.24
N GLY A 372 34.29 -6.83 23.38
CA GLY A 372 33.86 -5.87 24.42
C GLY A 372 34.91 -4.93 25.05
N ILE A 373 36.19 -5.03 24.69
CA ILE A 373 37.26 -4.10 25.13
C ILE A 373 37.67 -3.12 24.01
N TYR A 374 37.39 -3.42 22.74
CA TYR A 374 37.74 -2.57 21.60
C TYR A 374 36.75 -1.42 21.35
N GLY A 375 35.47 -1.55 21.74
CA GLY A 375 34.44 -0.52 21.51
C GLY A 375 34.75 0.85 22.13
N PHE A 376 35.49 0.87 23.24
CA PHE A 376 35.93 2.09 23.93
C PHE A 376 37.05 2.82 23.17
N PHE A 377 37.86 2.11 22.38
CA PHE A 377 38.99 2.66 21.61
C PHE A 377 38.62 2.99 20.16
N THR A 378 37.55 2.40 19.61
CA THR A 378 37.13 2.62 18.21
C THR A 378 36.12 3.77 18.04
N GLY A 379 35.56 4.32 19.13
CA GLY A 379 34.55 5.38 19.05
C GLY A 379 33.16 4.90 18.62
N ALA A 380 32.91 3.58 18.63
CA ALA A 380 31.63 2.98 18.25
C ALA A 380 30.46 3.47 19.11
N ASP A 381 30.68 3.71 20.41
CA ASP A 381 29.67 4.26 21.32
C ASP A 381 29.17 5.65 20.86
N LYS A 382 30.09 6.50 20.40
CA LYS A 382 29.74 7.84 19.89
C LYS A 382 28.97 7.80 18.57
N ASN A 383 29.20 6.80 17.72
CA ASN A 383 28.45 6.66 16.46
C ASN A 383 27.03 6.12 16.69
N ILE A 384 26.84 5.21 17.66
CA ILE A 384 25.52 4.73 18.06
C ILE A 384 24.70 5.85 18.71
N GLU A 385 25.30 6.67 19.56
CA GLU A 385 24.64 7.84 20.15
C GLU A 385 24.12 8.79 19.06
N LYS A 386 24.95 9.11 18.07
CA LYS A 386 24.54 9.94 16.93
C LYS A 386 23.43 9.30 16.10
N ALA A 387 23.54 8.01 15.77
CA ALA A 387 22.50 7.29 15.04
C ALA A 387 21.16 7.32 15.78
N THR A 388 21.19 7.18 17.11
CA THR A 388 20.01 7.25 17.97
C THR A 388 19.38 8.65 17.95
N LEU A 389 20.20 9.71 18.01
CA LEU A 389 19.72 11.09 17.92
C LEU A 389 19.10 11.40 16.55
N TYR A 390 19.74 10.99 15.45
CA TYR A 390 19.19 11.17 14.10
C TYR A 390 17.87 10.42 13.94
N LYS A 391 17.81 9.14 14.34
CA LYS A 391 16.57 8.35 14.32
C LYS A 391 15.43 9.06 15.07
N ASN A 392 15.70 9.57 16.27
CA ASN A 392 14.68 10.26 17.07
C ASN A 392 14.25 11.60 16.46
N LEU A 393 15.18 12.35 15.83
CA LEU A 393 14.84 13.57 15.10
C LEU A 393 13.96 13.28 13.88
N ILE A 394 14.31 12.25 13.09
CA ILE A 394 13.52 11.81 11.94
C ILE A 394 12.12 11.43 12.40
N ALA A 395 11.99 10.53 13.38
CA ALA A 395 10.70 10.08 13.90
C ALA A 395 9.82 11.25 14.40
N LYS A 396 10.42 12.26 15.07
CA LYS A 396 9.67 13.41 15.57
C LYS A 396 9.14 14.33 14.46
N TYR A 397 9.90 14.49 13.38
CA TYR A 397 9.58 15.42 12.29
C TYR A 397 9.19 14.73 10.98
N GLN A 398 8.91 13.43 11.01
CA GLN A 398 8.59 12.62 9.83
C GLN A 398 7.35 13.13 9.07
N ASN A 399 6.38 13.70 9.79
CA ASN A 399 5.16 14.27 9.22
C ASN A 399 5.38 15.68 8.61
N ASN A 400 6.55 16.28 8.83
CA ASN A 400 6.94 17.53 8.17
C ASN A 400 8.00 17.24 7.10
N HIS A 401 7.55 17.10 5.85
CA HIS A 401 8.39 16.68 4.73
C HIS A 401 9.65 17.55 4.54
N PHE A 402 9.52 18.87 4.69
CA PHE A 402 10.65 19.79 4.56
C PHE A 402 11.71 19.56 5.65
N ILE A 403 11.32 19.58 6.93
CA ILE A 403 12.26 19.37 8.05
C ILE A 403 12.88 17.99 7.97
N SER A 404 12.09 16.97 7.61
CA SER A 404 12.57 15.60 7.44
C SER A 404 13.70 15.54 6.41
N LEU A 405 13.52 16.16 5.23
CA LEU A 405 14.57 16.25 4.21
C LEU A 405 15.82 16.98 4.68
N ILE A 406 15.67 18.09 5.43
CA ILE A 406 16.82 18.84 5.94
C ILE A 406 17.63 18.00 6.94
N ILE A 407 16.97 17.20 7.78
CA ILE A 407 17.65 16.27 8.69
C ILE A 407 18.44 15.22 7.90
N LEU A 408 17.85 14.66 6.83
CA LEU A 408 18.52 13.71 5.96
C LEU A 408 19.71 14.34 5.20
N SER A 409 19.55 15.57 4.72
CA SER A 409 20.61 16.34 4.06
C SER A 409 21.79 16.56 5.01
N ALA A 410 21.50 17.00 6.24
CA ALA A 410 22.50 17.19 7.30
C ALA A 410 23.26 15.88 7.63
N LEU A 411 22.55 14.75 7.71
CA LEU A 411 23.11 13.42 7.94
C LEU A 411 24.11 13.01 6.85
N VAL A 412 23.82 13.33 5.58
CA VAL A 412 24.70 13.01 4.45
C VAL A 412 25.89 13.99 4.39
N SER A 413 25.67 15.26 4.73
CA SER A 413 26.71 16.30 4.78
C SER A 413 27.70 16.14 5.95
N ASP A 414 27.33 15.43 7.03
CA ASP A 414 28.16 15.26 8.22
C ASP A 414 29.43 14.41 7.95
N SER A 415 30.56 15.10 7.84
CA SER A 415 31.88 14.49 7.62
C SER A 415 32.39 13.67 8.80
N LYS A 416 31.76 13.79 9.98
CA LYS A 416 32.13 13.03 11.19
C LYS A 416 31.31 11.75 11.39
N THR A 417 30.41 11.40 10.46
CA THR A 417 29.65 10.14 10.47
C THR A 417 29.77 9.34 9.16
N PRO A 418 30.96 9.20 8.55
CA PRO A 418 31.09 8.61 7.22
C PRO A 418 30.69 7.12 7.17
N LEU A 419 30.95 6.35 8.24
CA LEU A 419 30.61 4.93 8.32
C LEU A 419 29.09 4.71 8.35
N MET A 420 28.37 5.52 9.11
CA MET A 420 26.90 5.48 9.20
C MET A 420 26.28 5.85 7.85
N THR A 421 26.74 6.94 7.21
CA THR A 421 26.27 7.30 5.87
C THR A 421 26.55 6.20 4.84
N GLN A 422 27.73 5.58 4.87
CA GLN A 422 28.08 4.49 3.94
C GLN A 422 27.24 3.23 4.19
N TYR A 423 26.94 2.90 5.45
CA TYR A 423 26.04 1.81 5.80
C TYR A 423 24.65 2.03 5.20
N LEU A 424 24.10 3.24 5.35
CA LEU A 424 22.78 3.60 4.80
C LEU A 424 22.75 3.53 3.27
N VAL A 425 23.83 3.93 2.58
CA VAL A 425 23.94 3.78 1.12
C VAL A 425 23.78 2.32 0.70
N GLY A 426 24.42 1.39 1.41
CA GLY A 426 24.26 -0.05 1.16
C GLY A 426 22.88 -0.58 1.54
N TYR A 427 22.36 -0.19 2.71
CA TYR A 427 21.04 -0.64 3.20
C TYR A 427 19.89 -0.23 2.27
N LEU A 428 20.00 0.96 1.66
CA LEU A 428 19.01 1.55 0.75
C LEU A 428 19.28 1.22 -0.72
N ASP A 429 20.26 0.37 -1.04
CA ASP A 429 20.72 0.05 -2.40
C ASP A 429 21.00 1.28 -3.29
N PHE A 430 21.56 2.34 -2.71
CA PHE A 430 22.07 3.45 -3.51
C PHE A 430 23.46 3.09 -4.06
N PRO A 431 23.77 3.36 -5.35
CA PRO A 431 25.09 3.05 -5.90
C PRO A 431 26.22 3.92 -5.31
N SER A 432 25.89 5.11 -4.79
CA SER A 432 26.87 6.00 -4.16
C SER A 432 26.22 6.99 -3.21
N LYS A 433 27.03 7.53 -2.27
CA LYS A 433 26.66 8.66 -1.41
C LYS A 433 26.22 9.89 -2.22
N ALA A 434 26.85 10.15 -3.37
CA ALA A 434 26.53 11.29 -4.22
C ALA A 434 25.12 11.18 -4.83
N LEU A 435 24.71 9.98 -5.25
CA LEU A 435 23.35 9.76 -5.77
C LEU A 435 22.28 9.92 -4.68
N LEU A 436 22.56 9.48 -3.46
CA LEU A 436 21.68 9.73 -2.32
C LEU A 436 21.55 11.24 -2.03
N ALA A 437 22.68 11.96 -1.97
CA ALA A 437 22.68 13.42 -1.79
C ALA A 437 21.89 14.13 -2.90
N ASN A 438 22.13 13.78 -4.16
CA ASN A 438 21.42 14.37 -5.30
C ASN A 438 19.91 14.11 -5.25
N LYS A 439 19.47 12.91 -4.83
CA LYS A 439 18.05 12.59 -4.66
C LYS A 439 17.40 13.43 -3.56
N ILE A 440 18.11 13.66 -2.45
CA ILE A 440 17.66 14.54 -1.37
C ILE A 440 17.55 15.98 -1.89
N THR A 441 18.56 16.49 -2.58
CA THR A 441 18.54 17.85 -3.13
C THR A 441 17.43 18.03 -4.18
N GLU A 442 17.22 17.07 -5.08
CA GLU A 442 16.12 17.09 -6.05
C GLU A 442 14.76 17.22 -5.36
N LEU A 443 14.50 16.39 -4.34
CA LEU A 443 13.26 16.42 -3.57
C LEU A 443 13.11 17.72 -2.77
N LEU A 444 14.21 18.24 -2.21
CA LEU A 444 14.21 19.48 -1.46
C LEU A 444 13.85 20.67 -2.34
N LEU A 445 14.43 20.77 -3.54
CA LEU A 445 14.10 21.84 -4.50
C LEU A 445 12.62 21.78 -4.91
N LYS A 446 12.07 20.57 -5.12
CA LYS A 446 10.64 20.38 -5.42
C LYS A 446 9.74 20.77 -4.23
N GLU A 447 10.15 20.46 -3.00
CA GLU A 447 9.38 20.87 -1.81
C GLU A 447 9.44 22.39 -1.58
N LEU A 448 10.52 23.07 -1.97
CA LEU A 448 10.60 24.53 -1.93
C LEU A 448 9.64 25.21 -2.92
N GLU A 449 9.25 24.51 -3.99
CA GLU A 449 8.23 25.01 -4.92
C GLU A 449 6.81 24.91 -4.36
N ASN A 450 6.59 24.16 -3.28
CA ASN A 450 5.32 24.05 -2.57
C ASN A 450 4.85 25.46 -2.13
N PRO A 451 3.59 25.86 -2.44
CA PRO A 451 3.03 27.15 -2.01
C PRO A 451 3.22 27.45 -0.52
N ASP A 452 3.07 26.43 0.34
CA ASP A 452 3.26 26.58 1.78
C ASP A 452 4.68 27.06 2.07
N MET A 453 5.70 26.40 1.50
CA MET A 453 7.10 26.76 1.71
C MET A 453 7.46 28.13 1.16
N ARG A 454 6.83 28.56 0.06
CA ARG A 454 7.02 29.93 -0.47
C ARG A 454 6.53 30.99 0.51
N GLU A 455 5.43 30.73 1.21
CA GLU A 455 4.94 31.61 2.28
C GLU A 455 5.92 31.66 3.46
N ILE A 456 6.47 30.50 3.88
CA ILE A 456 7.43 30.42 4.99
C ILE A 456 8.75 31.14 4.67
N LEU A 457 9.28 30.94 3.46
CA LEU A 457 10.59 31.46 3.06
C LEU A 457 10.53 32.93 2.67
N GLY A 458 9.41 33.40 2.13
CA GLY A 458 9.24 34.79 1.67
C GLY A 458 10.36 35.19 0.70
N SER A 459 11.12 36.22 1.05
CA SER A 459 12.26 36.72 0.26
C SER A 459 13.62 36.12 0.65
N ARG A 460 13.67 35.16 1.58
CA ARG A 460 14.93 34.56 2.04
C ARG A 460 15.51 33.65 0.96
N LEU A 461 16.83 33.70 0.79
CA LEU A 461 17.52 32.79 -0.13
C LEU A 461 17.46 31.36 0.44
N ALA A 462 16.73 30.47 -0.24
CA ALA A 462 16.50 29.11 0.27
C ALA A 462 17.81 28.32 0.48
N THR A 463 18.80 28.52 -0.38
CA THR A 463 20.12 27.88 -0.26
C THR A 463 20.82 28.22 1.05
N ASP A 464 20.82 29.50 1.45
CA ASP A 464 21.45 29.94 2.70
C ASP A 464 20.71 29.37 3.92
N VAL A 465 19.38 29.30 3.85
CA VAL A 465 18.54 28.71 4.91
C VAL A 465 18.85 27.23 5.09
N ILE A 466 19.01 26.48 3.99
CA ILE A 466 19.35 25.05 4.03
C ILE A 466 20.71 24.86 4.71
N GLU A 467 21.74 25.59 4.27
CA GLU A 467 23.08 25.50 4.84
C GLU A 467 23.10 25.87 6.35
N GLU A 468 22.34 26.90 6.72
CA GLU A 468 22.18 27.33 8.11
C GLU A 468 21.54 26.21 8.97
N LEU A 469 20.45 25.61 8.48
CA LEU A 469 19.73 24.55 9.20
C LEU A 469 20.55 23.26 9.28
N GLU A 470 21.21 22.85 8.21
CA GLU A 470 22.13 21.71 8.22
C GLU A 470 23.23 21.90 9.26
N THR A 471 23.87 23.07 9.26
CA THR A 471 24.91 23.41 10.23
C THR A 471 24.40 23.35 11.67
N LYS A 472 23.18 23.82 11.93
CA LYS A 472 22.55 23.77 13.25
C LYS A 472 22.25 22.33 13.70
N ILE A 473 21.74 21.49 12.81
CA ILE A 473 21.47 20.08 13.10
C ILE A 473 22.79 19.34 13.37
N ILE A 474 23.80 19.51 12.51
CA ILE A 474 25.12 18.90 12.69
C ILE A 474 25.73 19.32 14.04
N ARG A 475 25.65 20.61 14.41
CA ARG A 475 26.12 21.09 15.72
C ARG A 475 25.38 20.42 16.87
N TYR A 476 24.05 20.30 16.78
CA TYR A 476 23.23 19.62 17.80
C TYR A 476 23.63 18.15 17.96
N ILE A 477 23.83 17.43 16.86
CA ILE A 477 24.23 16.01 16.88
C ILE A 477 25.61 15.82 17.54
N HIS A 478 26.56 16.71 17.28
CA HIS A 478 27.91 16.61 17.86
C HIS A 478 27.99 17.11 19.30
N ASN A 479 27.12 18.03 19.71
CA ASN A 479 27.04 18.51 21.08
C ASN A 479 25.59 18.89 21.46
N PRO A 480 24.80 17.91 21.96
CA PRO A 480 23.39 18.12 22.29
C PRO A 480 23.19 19.07 23.49
N ALA A 481 24.19 19.16 24.38
CA ALA A 481 24.10 19.94 25.61
C ALA A 481 24.11 21.45 25.30
N GLY A 482 22.94 22.09 25.40
CA GLY A 482 22.79 23.55 25.31
C GLY A 482 22.16 24.10 24.03
N SER A 483 21.68 23.25 23.12
CA SER A 483 21.01 23.68 21.89
C SER A 483 19.55 23.22 21.86
N ASP A 484 18.60 24.15 21.97
CA ASP A 484 17.18 23.87 21.68
C ASP A 484 16.92 23.89 20.17
N ILE A 485 17.37 22.83 19.50
CA ILE A 485 17.17 22.64 18.06
C ILE A 485 15.67 22.53 17.74
N HIS A 486 14.86 22.00 18.65
CA HIS A 486 13.43 21.80 18.42
C HIS A 486 12.68 23.11 18.29
N SER A 487 12.95 24.11 19.14
CA SER A 487 12.36 25.44 18.97
C SER A 487 12.74 26.08 17.64
N THR A 488 13.97 25.84 17.16
CA THR A 488 14.41 26.32 15.84
C THR A 488 13.68 25.61 14.70
N LEU A 489 13.57 24.29 14.74
CA LEU A 489 12.89 23.50 13.70
C LEU A 489 11.38 23.76 13.68
N ASN A 490 10.76 23.96 14.85
CA ASN A 490 9.32 24.26 14.97
C ASN A 490 8.93 25.64 14.38
N LEU A 491 9.89 26.50 14.02
CA LEU A 491 9.59 27.71 13.23
C LEU A 491 9.18 27.38 11.78
N TRP A 492 9.52 26.18 11.30
CA TRP A 492 9.31 25.70 9.94
C TRP A 492 8.13 24.71 9.85
N THR A 493 7.32 24.61 10.90
CA THR A 493 6.08 23.82 10.91
C THR A 493 4.88 24.72 10.71
N ALA A 494 3.98 24.35 9.79
CA ALA A 494 2.83 25.17 9.33
C ALA A 494 1.86 25.62 10.45
N ASP A 495 1.73 24.85 11.54
CA ASP A 495 0.77 25.14 12.63
C ASP A 495 1.04 26.45 13.38
N LYS A 496 2.29 26.93 13.38
CA LYS A 496 2.63 28.24 13.98
C LYS A 496 2.46 29.42 13.03
N ILE A 497 2.24 29.15 11.75
CA ILE A 497 2.23 30.18 10.70
C ILE A 497 0.81 30.68 10.47
N LYS A 498 -0.21 29.80 10.43
CA LYS A 498 -1.63 30.24 10.46
C LYS A 498 -1.98 31.05 11.72
N ALA A 499 -1.34 30.75 12.85
CA ALA A 499 -1.49 31.54 14.08
C ALA A 499 -0.80 32.92 13.97
N ALA A 500 0.33 33.01 13.27
CA ALA A 500 1.06 34.26 13.06
C ALA A 500 0.40 35.18 12.01
N THR A 501 -0.13 34.62 10.90
CA THR A 501 -0.88 35.39 9.88
C THR A 501 -2.23 35.87 10.39
N ASN A 502 -2.93 35.11 11.24
CA ASN A 502 -4.17 35.59 11.87
C ASN A 502 -3.93 36.67 12.95
N SER A 503 -2.73 36.72 13.56
CA SER A 503 -2.37 37.77 14.52
C SER A 503 -1.95 39.09 13.86
N SER A 504 -1.73 39.11 12.54
CA SER A 504 -1.34 40.28 11.76
C SER A 504 -2.50 40.91 10.94
N LEU A 505 -3.72 40.38 11.08
CA LEU A 505 -4.95 40.93 10.49
C LEU A 505 -5.84 41.73 11.48
N THR A 506 -5.33 42.03 12.67
CA THR A 506 -5.91 43.05 13.57
C THR A 506 -4.95 44.23 13.67
N ILE A 507 -5.07 45.17 12.72
CA ILE A 507 -4.82 46.61 12.93
C ILE A 507 -5.99 47.37 12.31
#